data_AF-A0A2M9D0X8-F1
#
_entry.id   AF-A0A2M9D0X8-F1
#
_cell.length_a   1.000
_cell.length_b   1.000
_cell.length_c   1.000
_cell.angle_alpha   90.00
_cell.angle_beta   90.00
_cell.angle_gamma   90.00
#
_symmetry.space_group_name_H-M   'P 1'
#
loop_
_entity.id
_entity.type
_entity.pdbx_description
1 polymer ?
#
loop_
_entity_poly.entity_id
_entity_poly.type
_entity_poly.pdbx_seq_one_letter_code
_entity_poly.pdbx_strand_id
1 'polypeptide(L)'
;MDYGHDLLFGTFLTPSAADAERVVALARVADETGLDLVALQDHPYQAKFLDAWTLLSVIGASTVNVRVALDVANLPLRDPAVLARSHASLDRLTGGRVELGIGAGAFWDAIAANGGPRRTPGEAVESLAEAIAIVRDLWAEDSGSVRRRGTHYDVHGAHPGPAPAHDMAIWVGAVGPRMQRLVGRLADGWWPSMAYLGPEKLAEANARIDQAAADAGRAPADVRRLYNVNGRFGRGAGMLQGSPQDWAEQLAALTLEHGTSAFVLATDDAGTIRRFATEVAPAVRELVDGERARGASTMTTEATDGAEEAKDVKAARVAGGQVSDVGRAAGPSPSAASGAGLRVTPTPDDGTRRSAVRAWDESTRPSGPGAPAGREYTPHETATGQHLVDVHDHLRAELDQVQGLIDQVAAGALSVGAARSAINTMTMRQNSWTLGTYCESYCRVVTTHHTIEDQSMFPHLRSAEPALAPVIDRLEAEHHTIHEVLEGVDQALVAMVAEPDPAAGIAGLRAAVDLLSDTLLSHLAYEERELVEPLARHGLG
;
A
#
# COMPACT_ATOMS: atom_id res chain seq x y z
N MET A 1 1.41 1.52 -22.99
CA MET A 1 0.63 0.28 -22.88
C MET A 1 0.53 -0.03 -21.41
N ASP A 2 -0.66 0.13 -20.84
CA ASP A 2 -0.95 -0.21 -19.46
C ASP A 2 -1.44 -1.68 -19.39
N TYR A 3 -0.84 -2.49 -18.53
CA TYR A 3 -1.20 -3.90 -18.34
C TYR A 3 -2.30 -4.12 -17.28
N GLY A 4 -2.82 -3.03 -16.68
CA GLY A 4 -3.94 -3.09 -15.74
C GLY A 4 -3.58 -3.56 -14.33
N HIS A 5 -2.29 -3.67 -14.01
CA HIS A 5 -1.83 -4.00 -12.67
C HIS A 5 -2.13 -2.86 -11.67
N ASP A 6 -2.36 -3.25 -10.42
CA ASP A 6 -2.25 -2.36 -9.28
C ASP A 6 -0.81 -1.81 -9.14
N LEU A 7 -0.72 -0.61 -8.57
CA LEU A 7 0.55 0.09 -8.40
C LEU A 7 1.19 -0.22 -7.06
N LEU A 8 2.44 -0.68 -7.12
CA LEU A 8 3.29 -0.91 -5.95
C LEU A 8 4.36 0.17 -5.84
N PHE A 9 4.59 0.66 -4.64
CA PHE A 9 5.66 1.61 -4.34
C PHE A 9 6.54 1.04 -3.25
N GLY A 10 7.85 1.09 -3.46
CA GLY A 10 8.79 0.53 -2.51
C GLY A 10 10.06 1.34 -2.38
N THR A 11 10.93 0.88 -1.50
CA THR A 11 12.28 1.41 -1.32
C THR A 11 13.32 0.33 -1.50
N PHE A 12 14.43 0.69 -2.13
CA PHE A 12 15.63 -0.12 -2.25
C PHE A 12 16.65 0.43 -1.26
N LEU A 13 16.99 -0.37 -0.25
CA LEU A 13 17.90 0.01 0.82
C LEU A 13 19.26 -0.66 0.64
N THR A 14 20.32 0.08 0.98
CA THR A 14 21.66 -0.47 1.06
C THR A 14 21.79 -1.31 2.35
N PRO A 15 22.17 -2.60 2.28
CA PRO A 15 22.37 -3.44 3.47
C PRO A 15 23.69 -3.11 4.18
N SER A 16 23.91 -1.85 4.56
CA SER A 16 25.15 -1.36 5.15
C SER A 16 25.46 -2.03 6.49
N ALA A 17 26.65 -2.60 6.63
CA ALA A 17 27.14 -3.15 7.89
C ALA A 17 27.68 -2.06 8.85
N ALA A 18 27.94 -0.85 8.34
CA ALA A 18 28.43 0.25 9.17
C ALA A 18 27.36 0.77 10.14
N ASP A 19 26.08 0.61 9.79
CA ASP A 19 24.95 1.03 10.61
C ASP A 19 23.73 0.13 10.33
N ALA A 20 23.81 -1.10 10.86
CA ALA A 20 22.79 -2.14 10.65
C ALA A 20 21.41 -1.73 11.18
N GLU A 21 21.38 -1.07 12.33
CA GLU A 21 20.16 -0.60 12.98
C GLU A 21 19.44 0.44 12.13
N ARG A 22 20.20 1.34 11.49
CA ARG A 22 19.62 2.32 10.56
C ARG A 22 18.93 1.66 9.37
N VAL A 23 19.44 0.57 8.82
CA VAL A 23 18.77 -0.11 7.69
C VAL A 23 17.40 -0.66 8.12
N VAL A 24 17.32 -1.26 9.31
CA VAL A 24 16.06 -1.73 9.88
C VAL A 24 15.12 -0.57 10.18
N ALA A 25 15.63 0.54 10.71
CA ALA A 25 14.85 1.75 10.95
C ALA A 25 14.26 2.34 9.66
N LEU A 26 15.03 2.37 8.56
CA LEU A 26 14.53 2.83 7.26
C LEU A 26 13.42 1.91 6.71
N ALA A 27 13.54 0.60 6.91
CA ALA A 27 12.49 -0.34 6.54
C ALA A 27 11.20 -0.11 7.35
N ARG A 28 11.31 0.19 8.65
CA ARG A 28 10.16 0.60 9.47
C ARG A 28 9.53 1.91 8.99
N VAL A 29 10.33 2.89 8.59
CA VAL A 29 9.81 4.14 7.99
C VAL A 29 9.00 3.83 6.74
N ALA A 30 9.47 2.95 5.86
CA ALA A 30 8.72 2.54 4.68
C ALA A 30 7.38 1.88 5.05
N ASP A 31 7.40 1.02 6.06
CA ASP A 31 6.22 0.30 6.59
C ASP A 31 5.19 1.23 7.22
N GLU A 32 5.64 2.16 8.06
CA GLU A 32 4.81 3.15 8.77
C GLU A 32 4.22 4.20 7.83
N THR A 33 4.88 4.49 6.70
CA THR A 33 4.41 5.49 5.73
C THR A 33 3.60 4.90 4.57
N GLY A 34 3.32 3.60 4.58
CA GLY A 34 2.43 2.96 3.62
C GLY A 34 3.06 2.62 2.27
N LEU A 35 4.39 2.41 2.22
CA LEU A 35 4.99 1.75 1.06
C LEU A 35 4.61 0.26 1.06
N ASP A 36 4.57 -0.32 -0.14
CA ASP A 36 4.17 -1.70 -0.38
C ASP A 36 5.35 -2.68 -0.31
N LEU A 37 6.59 -2.22 -0.52
CA LEU A 37 7.77 -3.07 -0.69
C LEU A 37 9.06 -2.47 -0.08
N VAL A 38 9.81 -3.30 0.64
CA VAL A 38 11.21 -3.06 1.02
C VAL A 38 12.10 -4.06 0.31
N ALA A 39 13.07 -3.56 -0.44
CA ALA A 39 13.99 -4.35 -1.23
C ALA A 39 15.44 -4.17 -0.77
N LEU A 40 16.23 -5.25 -0.77
CA LEU A 40 17.65 -5.24 -0.44
C LEU A 40 18.49 -5.83 -1.57
N GLN A 41 19.59 -5.18 -1.93
CA GLN A 41 20.56 -5.77 -2.84
C GLN A 41 21.31 -6.95 -2.23
N ASP A 42 21.45 -8.05 -2.98
CA ASP A 42 22.20 -9.22 -2.55
C ASP A 42 23.58 -9.26 -3.22
N HIS A 43 24.58 -8.69 -2.56
CA HIS A 43 25.99 -8.74 -2.97
C HIS A 43 26.85 -9.40 -1.87
N PRO A 44 26.79 -10.74 -1.69
CA PRO A 44 27.44 -11.43 -0.57
C PRO A 44 28.96 -11.21 -0.48
N TYR A 45 29.60 -10.90 -1.60
CA TYR A 45 31.03 -10.61 -1.70
C TYR A 45 31.42 -9.19 -1.30
N GLN A 46 30.46 -8.31 -0.98
CA GLN A 46 30.75 -6.93 -0.62
C GLN A 46 30.95 -6.79 0.88
N ALA A 47 32.21 -6.66 1.33
CA ALA A 47 32.59 -6.71 2.74
C ALA A 47 31.98 -5.61 3.63
N LYS A 48 31.43 -4.55 3.03
CA LYS A 48 30.74 -3.47 3.75
C LYS A 48 29.24 -3.75 3.95
N PHE A 49 28.73 -4.85 3.41
CA PHE A 49 27.33 -5.20 3.50
C PHE A 49 27.10 -6.34 4.49
N LEU A 50 25.93 -6.31 5.11
CA LEU A 50 25.36 -7.45 5.81
C LEU A 50 24.93 -8.51 4.79
N ASP A 51 24.83 -9.75 5.24
CA ASP A 51 24.15 -10.78 4.46
C ASP A 51 22.68 -10.37 4.24
N ALA A 52 22.30 -10.15 2.98
CA ALA A 52 21.01 -9.58 2.64
C ALA A 52 19.83 -10.47 3.09
N TRP A 53 19.96 -11.80 3.02
CA TRP A 53 18.90 -12.72 3.44
C TRP A 53 18.67 -12.69 4.96
N THR A 54 19.75 -12.64 5.73
CA THR A 54 19.70 -12.49 7.20
C THR A 54 19.04 -11.17 7.57
N LEU A 55 19.46 -10.08 6.93
CA LEU A 55 18.86 -8.75 7.18
C LEU A 55 17.39 -8.69 6.77
N LEU A 56 17.02 -9.28 5.62
CA LEU A 56 15.64 -9.35 5.16
C LEU A 56 14.74 -10.09 6.16
N SER A 57 15.26 -11.14 6.81
CA SER A 57 14.55 -11.87 7.85
C SER A 57 14.29 -11.00 9.09
N VAL A 58 15.27 -10.19 9.52
CA VAL A 58 15.12 -9.23 10.62
C VAL A 58 14.12 -8.12 10.26
N ILE A 59 14.19 -7.59 9.03
CA ILE A 59 13.23 -6.61 8.53
C ILE A 59 11.82 -7.21 8.50
N GLY A 60 11.65 -8.41 7.95
CA GLY A 60 10.37 -9.11 7.91
C GLY A 60 9.76 -9.30 9.29
N ALA A 61 10.57 -9.60 10.31
CA ALA A 61 10.10 -9.75 11.69
C ALA A 61 9.85 -8.41 12.42
N SER A 62 10.34 -7.29 11.89
CA SER A 62 10.24 -5.96 12.52
C SER A 62 9.32 -4.98 11.80
N THR A 63 8.59 -5.48 10.79
CA THR A 63 7.62 -4.78 9.96
C THR A 63 6.35 -5.62 9.84
N VAL A 64 5.23 -4.98 9.52
CA VAL A 64 3.90 -5.60 9.56
C VAL A 64 3.15 -5.55 8.23
N ASN A 65 3.36 -4.52 7.40
CA ASN A 65 2.61 -4.32 6.15
C ASN A 65 3.47 -4.57 4.91
N VAL A 66 4.68 -4.01 4.86
CA VAL A 66 5.55 -4.07 3.67
C VAL A 66 5.84 -5.50 3.25
N ARG A 67 5.79 -5.74 1.94
CA ARG A 67 6.44 -6.91 1.35
C ARG A 67 7.95 -6.75 1.43
N VAL A 68 8.67 -7.86 1.45
CA VAL A 68 10.13 -7.89 1.49
C VAL A 68 10.68 -8.74 0.35
N ALA A 69 11.69 -8.24 -0.33
CA ALA A 69 12.34 -8.96 -1.43
C ALA A 69 13.83 -8.69 -1.51
N LEU A 70 14.58 -9.63 -2.08
CA LEU A 70 15.93 -9.34 -2.57
C LEU A 70 15.82 -8.68 -3.95
N ASP A 71 16.60 -7.63 -4.20
CA ASP A 71 16.71 -6.94 -5.49
C ASP A 71 18.15 -6.96 -6.01
N VAL A 72 18.58 -8.04 -6.68
CA VAL A 72 17.94 -9.36 -6.73
C VAL A 72 18.88 -10.38 -6.11
N ALA A 73 18.38 -11.54 -5.69
CA ALA A 73 19.19 -12.62 -5.13
C ALA A 73 20.32 -13.02 -6.09
N ASN A 74 21.53 -13.20 -5.54
CA ASN A 74 22.70 -13.63 -6.31
C ASN A 74 22.67 -15.15 -6.49
N LEU A 75 21.93 -15.65 -7.50
CA LEU A 75 21.76 -17.09 -7.75
C LEU A 75 23.09 -17.88 -7.78
N PRO A 76 24.21 -17.39 -8.36
CA PRO A 76 25.48 -18.11 -8.31
C PRO A 76 26.01 -18.42 -6.90
N LEU A 77 25.59 -17.67 -5.88
CA LEU A 77 25.97 -17.87 -4.47
C LEU A 77 24.80 -18.33 -3.59
N ARG A 78 23.62 -18.59 -4.18
CA ARG A 78 22.40 -18.99 -3.48
C ARG A 78 21.80 -20.20 -4.19
N ASP A 79 22.01 -21.39 -3.65
CA ASP A 79 21.50 -22.63 -4.25
C ASP A 79 19.96 -22.56 -4.45
N PRO A 80 19.42 -22.96 -5.62
CA PRO A 80 18.00 -22.79 -5.93
C PRO A 80 17.08 -23.60 -5.02
N ALA A 81 17.48 -24.78 -4.54
CA ALA A 81 16.67 -25.56 -3.62
C ALA A 81 16.65 -24.93 -2.23
N VAL A 82 17.78 -24.35 -1.81
CA VAL A 82 17.87 -23.56 -0.57
C VAL A 82 17.04 -22.29 -0.68
N LEU A 83 17.13 -21.55 -1.80
CA LEU A 83 16.32 -20.36 -2.06
C LEU A 83 14.83 -20.65 -1.98
N ALA A 84 14.36 -21.72 -2.65
CA ALA A 84 12.96 -22.10 -2.62
C ALA A 84 12.48 -22.32 -1.18
N ARG A 85 13.21 -23.13 -0.40
CA ARG A 85 12.86 -23.44 0.98
C ARG A 85 12.93 -22.22 1.88
N SER A 86 13.97 -21.39 1.75
CA SER A 86 14.17 -20.23 2.59
C SER A 86 13.08 -19.18 2.33
N HIS A 87 12.75 -18.90 1.07
CA HIS A 87 11.71 -17.95 0.70
C HIS A 87 10.34 -18.41 1.18
N ALA A 88 9.96 -19.66 0.94
CA ALA A 88 8.69 -20.18 1.46
C ALA A 88 8.63 -20.15 3.00
N SER A 89 9.76 -20.43 3.68
CA SER A 89 9.80 -20.37 5.14
C SER A 89 9.63 -18.93 5.65
N LEU A 90 10.35 -17.97 5.08
CA LEU A 90 10.22 -16.57 5.48
C LEU A 90 8.82 -16.03 5.13
N ASP A 91 8.26 -16.43 4.00
CA ASP A 91 6.90 -16.05 3.60
C ASP A 91 5.86 -16.49 4.63
N ARG A 92 5.97 -17.73 5.12
CA ARG A 92 5.10 -18.22 6.19
C ARG A 92 5.33 -17.50 7.52
N LEU A 93 6.57 -17.14 7.82
CA LEU A 93 6.92 -16.42 9.05
C LEU A 93 6.45 -14.97 9.03
N THR A 94 6.39 -14.35 7.85
CA THR A 94 5.94 -12.95 7.69
C THR A 94 4.44 -12.83 7.40
N GLY A 95 3.74 -13.95 7.21
CA GLY A 95 2.30 -13.98 6.91
C GLY A 95 1.96 -13.74 5.44
N GLY A 96 2.84 -14.08 4.49
CA GLY A 96 2.59 -13.93 3.06
C GLY A 96 3.17 -12.65 2.44
N ARG A 97 4.30 -12.16 2.96
CA ARG A 97 4.89 -10.87 2.57
C ARG A 97 6.23 -10.99 1.84
N VAL A 98 6.63 -12.18 1.36
CA VAL A 98 7.94 -12.35 0.71
C VAL A 98 7.79 -12.55 -0.79
N GLU A 99 8.61 -11.87 -1.59
CA GLU A 99 8.65 -12.06 -3.04
C GLU A 99 10.07 -12.49 -3.45
N LEU A 100 10.20 -13.38 -4.44
CA LEU A 100 11.50 -13.85 -4.91
C LEU A 100 12.01 -12.99 -6.05
N GLY A 101 12.82 -11.98 -5.72
CA GLY A 101 13.67 -11.33 -6.71
C GLY A 101 14.95 -12.12 -6.95
N ILE A 102 15.22 -12.51 -8.20
CA ILE A 102 16.35 -13.37 -8.56
C ILE A 102 17.08 -12.89 -9.84
N GLY A 103 18.41 -12.98 -9.83
CA GLY A 103 19.25 -12.60 -10.96
C GLY A 103 20.32 -13.64 -11.27
N ALA A 104 20.82 -13.64 -12.50
CA ALA A 104 21.85 -14.58 -12.96
C ALA A 104 23.27 -14.28 -12.41
N GLY A 105 23.45 -13.14 -11.74
CA GLY A 105 24.74 -12.62 -11.28
C GLY A 105 25.45 -11.75 -12.33
N ALA A 106 26.29 -10.80 -11.86
CA ALA A 106 27.00 -9.84 -12.73
C ALA A 106 28.51 -9.75 -12.46
N PHE A 107 28.96 -9.91 -11.22
CA PHE A 107 30.34 -9.68 -10.80
C PHE A 107 31.12 -10.99 -10.66
N TRP A 108 31.48 -11.60 -11.79
CA TRP A 108 32.02 -12.95 -11.86
C TRP A 108 33.31 -13.19 -11.05
N ASP A 109 34.23 -12.23 -11.00
CA ASP A 109 35.47 -12.39 -10.22
C ASP A 109 35.17 -12.47 -8.72
N ALA A 110 34.25 -11.64 -8.23
CA ALA A 110 33.85 -11.62 -6.83
C ALA A 110 33.00 -12.85 -6.46
N ILE A 111 32.11 -13.29 -7.35
CA ILE A 111 31.35 -14.54 -7.23
C ILE A 111 32.31 -15.73 -7.12
N ALA A 112 33.27 -15.84 -8.05
CA ALA A 112 34.25 -16.93 -8.05
C ALA A 112 35.14 -16.92 -6.81
N ALA A 113 35.55 -15.74 -6.33
CA ALA A 113 36.30 -15.60 -5.08
C ALA A 113 35.54 -16.11 -3.85
N ASN A 114 34.22 -16.16 -3.90
CA ASN A 114 33.34 -16.66 -2.83
C ASN A 114 32.82 -18.09 -3.10
N GLY A 115 33.45 -18.81 -4.04
CA GLY A 115 33.11 -20.21 -4.33
C GLY A 115 31.95 -20.42 -5.31
N GLY A 116 31.38 -19.35 -5.86
CA GLY A 116 30.37 -19.44 -6.91
C GLY A 116 30.97 -19.82 -8.28
N PRO A 117 30.18 -20.40 -9.19
CA PRO A 117 30.66 -20.74 -10.52
C PRO A 117 30.88 -19.49 -11.39
N ARG A 118 31.94 -19.50 -12.20
CA ARG A 118 32.10 -18.53 -13.29
C ARG A 118 31.33 -19.05 -14.50
N ARG A 119 30.33 -18.30 -14.95
CA ARG A 119 29.48 -18.67 -16.10
C ARG A 119 29.70 -17.72 -17.27
N THR A 120 29.62 -18.25 -18.49
CA THR A 120 29.43 -17.44 -19.69
C THR A 120 28.03 -16.80 -19.69
N PRO A 121 27.78 -15.75 -20.49
CA PRO A 121 26.45 -15.17 -20.56
C PRO A 121 25.33 -16.14 -21.00
N GLY A 122 25.66 -17.18 -21.79
CA GLY A 122 24.70 -18.22 -22.17
C GLY A 122 24.33 -19.10 -20.99
N GLU A 123 25.34 -19.68 -20.34
CA GLU A 123 25.18 -20.53 -19.15
C GLU A 123 24.50 -19.78 -17.99
N ALA A 124 24.73 -18.47 -17.86
CA ALA A 124 24.05 -17.65 -16.85
C ALA A 124 22.52 -17.64 -17.07
N VAL A 125 22.06 -17.45 -18.31
CA VAL A 125 20.64 -17.48 -18.70
C VAL A 125 20.06 -18.89 -18.51
N GLU A 126 20.78 -19.91 -18.97
CA GLU A 126 20.36 -21.32 -18.87
C GLU A 126 20.23 -21.75 -17.39
N SER A 127 21.22 -21.40 -16.56
CA SER A 127 21.20 -21.68 -15.13
C SER A 127 20.02 -21.02 -14.40
N LEU A 128 19.67 -19.78 -14.77
CA LEU A 128 18.51 -19.11 -14.18
C LEU A 128 17.20 -19.78 -14.57
N ALA A 129 17.06 -20.22 -15.83
CA ALA A 129 15.88 -20.96 -16.27
C ALA A 129 15.73 -22.30 -15.51
N GLU A 130 16.84 -23.04 -15.32
CA GLU A 130 16.84 -24.26 -14.51
C GLU A 130 16.46 -23.98 -13.05
N ALA A 131 17.01 -22.91 -12.46
CA ALA A 131 16.74 -22.52 -11.08
C ALA A 131 15.26 -22.16 -10.86
N ILE A 132 14.64 -21.37 -11.75
CA ILE A 132 13.22 -21.02 -11.66
C ILE A 132 12.35 -22.28 -11.69
N ALA A 133 12.67 -23.24 -12.56
CA ALA A 133 11.93 -24.49 -12.64
C ALA A 133 12.08 -25.35 -11.37
N ILE A 134 13.28 -25.38 -10.76
CA ILE A 134 13.52 -26.04 -9.47
C ILE A 134 12.71 -25.38 -8.36
N VAL A 135 12.71 -24.04 -8.28
CA VAL A 135 11.98 -23.30 -7.25
C VAL A 135 10.48 -23.59 -7.33
N ARG A 136 9.89 -23.49 -8.52
CA ARG A 136 8.46 -23.76 -8.73
C ARG A 136 8.08 -25.19 -8.36
N ASP A 137 8.87 -26.19 -8.74
CA ASP A 137 8.63 -27.58 -8.36
C ASP A 137 8.67 -27.78 -6.84
N LEU A 138 9.61 -27.13 -6.15
CA LEU A 138 9.76 -27.28 -4.70
C LEU A 138 8.66 -26.56 -3.90
N TRP A 139 8.01 -25.54 -4.48
CA TRP A 139 6.83 -24.91 -3.89
C TRP A 139 5.53 -25.68 -4.14
N ALA A 140 5.50 -26.58 -5.14
CA ALA A 140 4.35 -27.43 -5.41
C ALA A 140 4.30 -28.65 -4.45
N GLU A 141 3.75 -28.46 -3.24
CA GLU A 141 3.72 -29.45 -2.14
C GLU A 141 3.18 -30.83 -2.54
N ASP A 142 2.21 -30.90 -3.46
CA ASP A 142 1.55 -32.15 -3.87
C ASP A 142 2.25 -32.91 -5.01
N SER A 143 3.41 -32.43 -5.49
CA SER A 143 4.08 -32.97 -6.68
C SER A 143 4.89 -34.27 -6.45
N GLY A 144 4.96 -34.77 -5.20
CA GLY A 144 5.84 -35.88 -4.84
C GLY A 144 7.32 -35.50 -4.86
N SER A 145 8.25 -36.46 -4.88
CA SER A 145 9.69 -36.13 -4.84
C SER A 145 10.14 -35.44 -6.14
N VAL A 146 10.72 -34.24 -6.04
CA VAL A 146 11.27 -33.48 -7.17
C VAL A 146 12.58 -34.10 -7.62
N ARG A 147 12.65 -34.46 -8.90
CA ARG A 147 13.85 -35.00 -9.55
C ARG A 147 14.14 -34.19 -10.81
N ARG A 148 15.22 -33.42 -10.80
CA ARG A 148 15.71 -32.68 -11.97
C ARG A 148 17.17 -33.01 -12.20
N ARG A 149 17.51 -33.26 -13.47
CA ARG A 149 18.90 -33.39 -13.91
C ARG A 149 19.19 -32.29 -14.92
N GLY A 150 19.81 -31.23 -14.45
CA GLY A 150 20.12 -30.04 -15.23
C GLY A 150 21.56 -30.03 -15.70
N THR A 151 21.90 -29.03 -16.51
CA THR A 151 23.29 -28.73 -16.87
C THR A 151 24.02 -28.03 -15.74
N HIS A 152 23.29 -27.22 -14.95
CA HIS A 152 23.84 -26.39 -13.90
C HIS A 152 23.40 -26.80 -12.50
N TYR A 153 22.22 -27.39 -12.36
CA TYR A 153 21.66 -27.79 -11.07
C TYR A 153 21.02 -29.18 -11.15
N ASP A 154 21.29 -29.98 -10.12
CA ASP A 154 20.70 -31.30 -9.95
C ASP A 154 19.87 -31.36 -8.67
N VAL A 155 18.69 -31.98 -8.75
CA VAL A 155 17.82 -32.26 -7.60
C VAL A 155 17.51 -33.76 -7.60
N HIS A 156 17.92 -34.47 -6.55
CA HIS A 156 17.94 -35.94 -6.50
C HIS A 156 16.81 -36.54 -5.63
N GLY A 157 15.57 -36.12 -5.86
CA GLY A 157 14.41 -36.61 -5.08
C GLY A 157 14.16 -35.77 -3.84
N ALA A 158 14.35 -34.45 -3.93
CA ALA A 158 14.02 -33.54 -2.85
C ALA A 158 12.51 -33.56 -2.59
N HIS A 159 12.12 -33.53 -1.33
CA HIS A 159 10.72 -33.36 -0.97
C HIS A 159 10.33 -31.88 -1.13
N PRO A 160 9.26 -31.56 -1.89
CA PRO A 160 8.64 -30.25 -1.90
C PRO A 160 8.30 -29.78 -0.50
N GLY A 161 8.09 -28.47 -0.39
CA GLY A 161 7.60 -27.85 0.82
C GLY A 161 8.69 -27.28 1.73
N PRO A 162 8.33 -26.36 2.64
CA PRO A 162 6.98 -25.82 2.78
C PRO A 162 6.58 -25.02 1.54
N ALA A 163 5.31 -25.08 1.17
CA ALA A 163 4.73 -24.17 0.19
C ALA A 163 4.71 -22.77 0.81
N PRO A 164 4.95 -21.73 0.00
CA PRO A 164 4.69 -20.36 0.39
C PRO A 164 3.27 -20.17 0.96
N ALA A 165 3.09 -19.16 1.81
CA ALA A 165 1.79 -18.82 2.37
C ALA A 165 0.84 -18.17 1.34
N HIS A 166 1.39 -17.64 0.24
CA HIS A 166 0.65 -17.09 -0.89
C HIS A 166 1.29 -17.51 -2.23
N ASP A 167 0.66 -17.17 -3.36
CA ASP A 167 1.26 -17.37 -4.68
C ASP A 167 2.41 -16.39 -4.90
N MET A 168 3.59 -16.77 -4.41
CA MET A 168 4.79 -15.94 -4.40
C MET A 168 5.32 -15.73 -5.82
N ALA A 169 5.50 -14.47 -6.21
CA ALA A 169 5.97 -14.13 -7.53
C ALA A 169 7.50 -14.28 -7.65
N ILE A 170 7.94 -14.66 -8.85
CA ILE A 170 9.36 -14.66 -9.22
C ILE A 170 9.65 -13.45 -10.11
N TRP A 171 10.33 -12.46 -9.54
CA TRP A 171 10.76 -11.24 -10.24
C TRP A 171 12.20 -11.36 -10.69
N VAL A 172 12.47 -11.04 -11.96
CA VAL A 172 13.80 -11.24 -12.54
C VAL A 172 14.43 -9.92 -12.93
N GLY A 173 15.64 -9.69 -12.39
CA GLY A 173 16.51 -8.60 -12.80
C GLY A 173 17.13 -8.88 -14.16
N ALA A 174 16.76 -8.10 -15.18
CA ALA A 174 17.17 -8.35 -16.57
C ALA A 174 17.37 -7.06 -17.38
N VAL A 175 18.48 -6.98 -18.12
CA VAL A 175 18.76 -5.86 -19.04
C VAL A 175 18.93 -6.34 -20.48
N GLY A 176 19.67 -7.42 -20.72
CA GLY A 176 19.97 -7.88 -22.08
C GLY A 176 18.81 -8.61 -22.78
N PRO A 177 18.75 -8.62 -24.13
CA PRO A 177 17.65 -9.22 -24.89
C PRO A 177 17.39 -10.70 -24.59
N ARG A 178 18.43 -11.50 -24.31
CA ARG A 178 18.27 -12.93 -23.95
C ARG A 178 17.56 -13.10 -22.60
N MET A 179 17.90 -12.26 -21.63
CA MET A 179 17.27 -12.25 -20.30
C MET A 179 15.84 -11.72 -20.37
N GLN A 180 15.57 -10.66 -21.15
CA GLN A 180 14.21 -10.16 -21.39
C GLN A 180 13.30 -11.24 -22.01
N ARG A 181 13.83 -12.03 -22.96
CA ARG A 181 13.07 -13.19 -23.47
C ARG A 181 12.85 -14.27 -22.41
N LEU A 182 13.81 -14.51 -21.51
CA LEU A 182 13.63 -15.46 -20.39
C LEU A 182 12.51 -14.99 -19.47
N VAL A 183 12.48 -13.69 -19.14
CA VAL A 183 11.45 -13.04 -18.31
C VAL A 183 10.06 -13.33 -18.88
N GLY A 184 9.83 -13.02 -20.16
CA GLY A 184 8.53 -13.26 -20.80
C GLY A 184 8.07 -14.72 -20.72
N ARG A 185 9.00 -15.66 -20.89
CA ARG A 185 8.68 -17.09 -20.84
C ARG A 185 8.42 -17.63 -19.44
N LEU A 186 9.16 -17.17 -18.42
CA LEU A 186 9.28 -17.90 -17.14
C LEU A 186 9.02 -17.07 -15.88
N ALA A 187 9.14 -15.74 -15.93
CA ALA A 187 9.06 -14.89 -14.74
C ALA A 187 7.67 -14.27 -14.58
N ASP A 188 7.34 -13.89 -13.35
CA ASP A 188 6.09 -13.20 -12.98
C ASP A 188 6.30 -11.68 -12.91
N GLY A 189 7.55 -11.22 -12.93
CA GLY A 189 7.89 -9.82 -13.02
C GLY A 189 9.26 -9.55 -13.65
N TRP A 190 9.39 -8.37 -14.24
CA TRP A 190 10.63 -7.81 -14.77
C TRP A 190 11.09 -6.65 -13.91
N TRP A 191 12.33 -6.68 -13.40
CA TRP A 191 12.83 -5.68 -12.46
C TRP A 191 14.19 -5.08 -12.87
N PRO A 192 14.24 -4.23 -13.91
CA PRO A 192 15.44 -3.48 -14.26
C PRO A 192 15.64 -2.27 -13.35
N SER A 193 16.84 -1.70 -13.40
CA SER A 193 17.15 -0.41 -12.75
C SER A 193 17.39 0.68 -13.78
N MET A 194 16.87 1.88 -13.51
CA MET A 194 17.00 3.06 -14.37
C MET A 194 18.45 3.37 -14.75
N ALA A 195 19.39 3.16 -13.83
CA ALA A 195 20.81 3.37 -14.07
C ALA A 195 21.41 2.47 -15.17
N TYR A 196 20.82 1.30 -15.43
CA TYR A 196 21.28 0.35 -16.43
C TYR A 196 20.41 0.33 -17.69
N LEU A 197 19.14 0.67 -17.54
CA LEU A 197 18.16 0.70 -18.61
C LEU A 197 17.30 1.95 -18.43
N GLY A 198 17.61 3.02 -19.16
CA GLY A 198 16.86 4.27 -19.09
C GLY A 198 15.43 4.14 -19.64
N PRO A 199 14.52 5.08 -19.27
CA PRO A 199 13.12 5.06 -19.70
C PRO A 199 12.93 4.93 -21.21
N GLU A 200 13.81 5.53 -22.00
CA GLU A 200 13.77 5.54 -23.46
C GLU A 200 13.90 4.13 -24.09
N LYS A 201 14.40 3.15 -23.33
CA LYS A 201 14.57 1.76 -23.77
C LYS A 201 13.47 0.83 -23.30
N LEU A 202 12.55 1.30 -22.45
CA LEU A 202 11.50 0.46 -21.87
C LEU A 202 10.56 -0.09 -22.95
N ALA A 203 10.17 0.73 -23.93
CA ALA A 203 9.28 0.29 -25.01
C ALA A 203 9.86 -0.90 -25.81
N GLU A 204 11.14 -0.81 -26.18
CA GLU A 204 11.82 -1.86 -26.94
C GLU A 204 12.04 -3.13 -26.10
N ALA A 205 12.32 -2.97 -24.81
CA ALA A 205 12.45 -4.09 -23.88
C ALA A 205 11.10 -4.80 -23.64
N ASN A 206 10.02 -4.04 -23.42
CA ASN A 206 8.66 -4.56 -23.28
C ASN A 206 8.24 -5.39 -24.49
N ALA A 207 8.43 -4.87 -25.70
CA ALA A 207 8.09 -5.61 -26.92
C ALA A 207 8.76 -6.99 -26.99
N ARG A 208 10.00 -7.12 -26.51
CA ARG A 208 10.71 -8.41 -26.44
C ARG A 208 10.14 -9.34 -25.37
N ILE A 209 9.75 -8.80 -24.22
CA ILE A 209 9.15 -9.55 -23.12
C ILE A 209 7.76 -10.05 -23.53
N ASP A 210 6.94 -9.16 -24.10
CA ASP A 210 5.57 -9.45 -24.53
C ASP A 210 5.56 -10.50 -25.62
N GLN A 211 6.43 -10.38 -26.64
CA GLN A 211 6.57 -11.39 -27.67
C GLN A 211 6.99 -12.74 -27.07
N ALA A 212 7.95 -12.75 -26.14
CA ALA A 212 8.40 -13.98 -25.51
C ALA A 212 7.34 -14.61 -24.59
N ALA A 213 6.49 -13.82 -23.96
CA ALA A 213 5.33 -14.29 -23.20
C ALA A 213 4.31 -14.94 -24.15
N ALA A 214 3.95 -14.25 -25.24
CA ALA A 214 3.04 -14.75 -26.25
C ALA A 214 3.54 -16.05 -26.90
N ASP A 215 4.83 -16.12 -27.27
CA ASP A 215 5.47 -17.32 -27.82
C ASP A 215 5.43 -18.51 -26.84
N ALA A 216 5.38 -18.25 -25.53
CA ALA A 216 5.24 -19.26 -24.48
C ALA A 216 3.79 -19.54 -24.09
N GLY A 217 2.81 -18.95 -24.78
CA GLY A 217 1.38 -19.13 -24.47
C GLY A 217 0.91 -18.40 -23.21
N ARG A 218 1.64 -17.37 -22.76
CA ARG A 218 1.29 -16.51 -21.63
C ARG A 218 0.77 -15.16 -22.10
N ALA A 219 -0.04 -14.49 -21.28
CA ALA A 219 -0.41 -13.12 -21.55
C ALA A 219 0.74 -12.17 -21.15
N PRO A 220 1.00 -11.08 -21.89
CA PRO A 220 1.95 -10.05 -21.46
C PRO A 220 1.68 -9.50 -20.06
N ALA A 221 0.40 -9.43 -19.69
CA ALA A 221 -0.08 -9.02 -18.36
C ALA A 221 0.18 -10.06 -17.25
N ASP A 222 0.63 -11.28 -17.56
CA ASP A 222 1.09 -12.25 -16.55
C ASP A 222 2.50 -11.89 -16.02
N VAL A 223 3.12 -10.86 -16.59
CA VAL A 223 4.45 -10.40 -16.21
C VAL A 223 4.34 -8.96 -15.75
N ARG A 224 4.52 -8.71 -14.46
CA ARG A 224 4.56 -7.35 -13.90
C ARG A 224 5.80 -6.58 -14.38
N ARG A 225 5.70 -5.26 -14.51
CA ARG A 225 6.84 -4.37 -14.83
C ARG A 225 7.20 -3.57 -13.57
N LEU A 226 8.29 -3.97 -12.92
CA LEU A 226 8.90 -3.24 -11.81
C LEU A 226 10.01 -2.34 -12.35
N TYR A 227 10.41 -1.33 -11.60
CA TYR A 227 11.51 -0.45 -12.01
C TYR A 227 12.19 0.21 -10.81
N ASN A 228 13.51 0.01 -10.68
CA ASN A 228 14.28 0.80 -9.71
C ASN A 228 14.47 2.21 -10.23
N VAL A 229 14.02 3.17 -9.44
CA VAL A 229 14.10 4.58 -9.75
C VAL A 229 15.03 5.28 -8.76
N ASN A 230 15.67 6.35 -9.23
CA ASN A 230 16.50 7.21 -8.40
C ASN A 230 16.26 8.66 -8.81
N GLY A 231 16.29 9.57 -7.85
CA GLY A 231 15.96 10.97 -8.09
C GLY A 231 16.40 11.88 -6.96
N ARG A 232 16.19 13.18 -7.13
CA ARG A 232 16.36 14.18 -6.07
C ARG A 232 15.22 15.19 -6.08
N PHE A 233 14.60 15.38 -4.92
CA PHE A 233 13.62 16.46 -4.75
C PHE A 233 14.30 17.83 -4.79
N GLY A 234 13.66 18.81 -5.43
CA GLY A 234 14.18 20.17 -5.52
C GLY A 234 13.64 20.94 -6.73
N ARG A 235 14.42 21.90 -7.22
CA ARG A 235 14.07 22.77 -8.37
C ARG A 235 14.85 22.38 -9.63
N GLY A 236 14.98 21.08 -9.88
CA GLY A 236 15.71 20.54 -11.02
C GLY A 236 14.83 20.41 -12.28
N ALA A 237 15.47 20.13 -13.41
CA ALA A 237 14.81 19.69 -14.63
C ALA A 237 15.41 18.34 -15.05
N GLY A 238 14.58 17.34 -15.29
CA GLY A 238 15.00 15.99 -15.67
C GLY A 238 14.18 14.90 -14.99
N MET A 239 14.42 13.66 -15.39
CA MET A 239 13.73 12.49 -14.82
C MET A 239 13.97 12.42 -13.31
N LEU A 240 12.89 12.52 -12.54
CA LEU A 240 12.86 12.54 -11.07
C LEU A 240 13.80 13.58 -10.47
N GLN A 241 13.88 14.76 -11.11
CA GLN A 241 14.53 15.97 -10.60
C GLN A 241 13.48 17.06 -10.52
N GLY A 242 12.97 17.37 -9.33
CA GLY A 242 11.83 18.29 -9.24
C GLY A 242 11.03 18.17 -7.94
N SER A 243 9.83 18.72 -7.96
CA SER A 243 8.83 18.57 -6.90
C SER A 243 8.22 17.16 -6.91
N PRO A 244 7.53 16.75 -5.83
CA PRO A 244 6.77 15.50 -5.80
C PRO A 244 5.72 15.39 -6.89
N GLN A 245 5.09 16.51 -7.27
CA GLN A 245 4.15 16.55 -8.37
C GLN A 245 4.83 16.24 -9.71
N ASP A 246 6.01 16.82 -9.96
CA ASP A 246 6.80 16.50 -11.17
C ASP A 246 7.15 15.00 -11.22
N TRP A 247 7.48 14.41 -10.07
CA TRP A 247 7.73 12.97 -9.98
C TRP A 247 6.46 12.16 -10.26
N ALA A 248 5.34 12.55 -9.66
CA ALA A 248 4.09 11.85 -9.80
C ALA A 248 3.64 11.79 -11.27
N GLU A 249 3.72 12.91 -11.98
CA GLU A 249 3.41 12.99 -13.41
C GLU A 249 4.33 12.10 -14.25
N GLN A 250 5.63 12.11 -13.97
CA GLN A 250 6.60 11.29 -14.70
C GLN A 250 6.41 9.79 -14.45
N LEU A 251 6.13 9.38 -13.21
CA LEU A 251 5.89 7.97 -12.90
C LEU A 251 4.52 7.49 -13.41
N ALA A 252 3.50 8.35 -13.40
CA ALA A 252 2.22 8.08 -14.05
C ALA A 252 2.41 7.88 -15.56
N ALA A 253 3.22 8.72 -16.23
CA ALA A 253 3.56 8.55 -17.63
C ALA A 253 4.27 7.20 -17.90
N LEU A 254 5.25 6.80 -17.08
CA LEU A 254 5.88 5.48 -17.20
C LEU A 254 4.86 4.34 -17.07
N THR A 255 3.87 4.50 -16.19
CA THR A 255 2.79 3.52 -16.02
C THR A 255 1.93 3.42 -17.27
N LEU A 256 1.40 4.55 -17.75
CA LEU A 256 0.44 4.56 -18.86
C LEU A 256 1.12 4.24 -20.21
N GLU A 257 2.33 4.73 -20.43
CA GLU A 257 3.07 4.58 -21.69
C GLU A 257 3.85 3.27 -21.77
N HIS A 258 4.42 2.80 -20.65
CA HIS A 258 5.30 1.62 -20.63
C HIS A 258 4.82 0.49 -19.72
N GLY A 259 3.70 0.67 -19.01
CA GLY A 259 3.08 -0.38 -18.21
C GLY A 259 3.84 -0.68 -16.92
N THR A 260 4.79 0.17 -16.53
CA THR A 260 5.49 0.05 -15.25
C THR A 260 4.48 0.21 -14.12
N SER A 261 4.31 -0.81 -13.29
CA SER A 261 3.31 -0.83 -12.21
C SER A 261 3.93 -1.01 -10.83
N ALA A 262 5.25 -1.00 -10.73
CA ALA A 262 5.95 -1.05 -9.45
C ALA A 262 7.20 -0.17 -9.50
N PHE A 263 7.28 0.79 -8.59
CA PHE A 263 8.38 1.76 -8.52
C PHE A 263 9.13 1.59 -7.20
N VAL A 264 10.41 1.25 -7.28
CA VAL A 264 11.24 1.01 -6.10
C VAL A 264 12.33 2.07 -6.02
N LEU A 265 12.22 2.98 -5.05
CA LEU A 265 13.10 4.12 -4.92
C LEU A 265 14.41 3.75 -4.21
N ALA A 266 15.53 3.89 -4.92
CA ALA A 266 16.86 3.70 -4.35
C ALA A 266 17.29 4.92 -3.52
N THR A 267 17.22 4.79 -2.19
CA THR A 267 17.60 5.84 -1.24
C THR A 267 17.82 5.27 0.16
N ASP A 268 18.81 5.80 0.89
CA ASP A 268 19.04 5.52 2.32
C ASP A 268 18.68 6.74 3.21
N ASP A 269 17.86 7.65 2.66
CA ASP A 269 17.39 8.87 3.32
C ASP A 269 15.91 8.75 3.74
N ALA A 270 15.67 8.81 5.05
CA ALA A 270 14.34 8.65 5.61
C ALA A 270 13.36 9.74 5.15
N GLY A 271 13.80 11.00 5.03
CA GLY A 271 12.94 12.10 4.58
C GLY A 271 12.46 11.90 3.13
N THR A 272 13.36 11.42 2.27
CA THR A 272 13.05 11.06 0.88
C THR A 272 12.08 9.88 0.81
N ILE A 273 12.24 8.85 1.65
CA ILE A 273 11.31 7.71 1.74
C ILE A 273 9.91 8.22 2.13
N ARG A 274 9.81 8.99 3.23
CA ARG A 274 8.52 9.52 3.70
C ARG A 274 7.83 10.33 2.60
N ARG A 275 8.55 11.25 1.97
CA ARG A 275 8.02 12.09 0.90
C ARG A 275 7.57 11.30 -0.32
N PHE A 276 8.32 10.28 -0.71
CA PHE A 276 7.92 9.38 -1.80
C PHE A 276 6.63 8.63 -1.47
N ALA A 277 6.51 8.15 -0.22
CA ALA A 277 5.35 7.40 0.25
C ALA A 277 4.09 8.26 0.41
N THR A 278 4.21 9.45 0.98
CA THR A 278 3.04 10.27 1.37
C THR A 278 2.64 11.31 0.33
N GLU A 279 3.56 11.78 -0.50
CA GLU A 279 3.26 12.80 -1.53
C GLU A 279 3.25 12.21 -2.94
N VAL A 280 4.25 11.38 -3.31
CA VAL A 280 4.38 10.89 -4.70
C VAL A 280 3.46 9.71 -4.98
N ALA A 281 3.53 8.64 -4.18
CA ALA A 281 2.79 7.41 -4.44
C ALA A 281 1.27 7.59 -4.56
N PRO A 282 0.59 8.36 -3.67
CA PRO A 282 -0.85 8.61 -3.79
C PRO A 282 -1.19 9.43 -5.03
N ALA A 283 -0.40 10.46 -5.34
CA ALA A 283 -0.60 11.28 -6.53
C ALA A 283 -0.44 10.49 -7.84
N VAL A 284 0.52 9.56 -7.91
CA VAL A 284 0.65 8.66 -9.07
C VAL A 284 -0.60 7.78 -9.21
N ARG A 285 -1.10 7.21 -8.10
CA ARG A 285 -2.32 6.39 -8.12
C ARG A 285 -3.51 7.19 -8.63
N GLU A 286 -3.72 8.40 -8.11
CA GLU A 286 -4.79 9.29 -8.54
C GLU A 286 -4.70 9.64 -10.05
N LEU A 287 -3.51 10.01 -10.52
CA LEU A 287 -3.29 10.34 -11.94
C LEU A 287 -3.59 9.14 -12.85
N VAL A 288 -3.09 7.96 -12.49
CA VAL A 288 -3.28 6.73 -13.29
C VAL A 288 -4.75 6.29 -13.27
N ASP A 289 -5.40 6.30 -12.12
CA ASP A 289 -6.81 5.93 -12.00
C ASP A 289 -7.72 6.90 -12.76
N GLY A 290 -7.40 8.20 -12.71
CA GLY A 290 -8.08 9.24 -13.50
C GLY A 290 -7.97 9.00 -15.01
N GLU A 291 -6.80 8.64 -15.52
CA GLU A 291 -6.60 8.31 -16.93
C GLU A 291 -7.27 7.00 -17.34
N ARG A 292 -7.20 5.95 -16.51
CA ARG A 292 -7.91 4.68 -16.74
C ARG A 292 -9.42 4.88 -16.83
N ALA A 293 -9.99 5.70 -15.93
CA ALA A 293 -11.42 6.02 -15.93
C ALA A 293 -11.84 6.83 -17.18
N ARG A 294 -11.02 7.81 -17.59
CA ARG A 294 -11.24 8.57 -18.85
C ARG A 294 -11.21 7.65 -20.07
N GLY A 295 -10.24 6.74 -20.15
CA GLY A 295 -10.15 5.74 -21.21
C GLY A 295 -11.39 4.85 -21.27
N ALA A 296 -11.86 4.34 -20.14
CA ALA A 296 -13.05 3.50 -20.07
C ALA A 296 -14.34 4.24 -20.50
N SER A 297 -14.50 5.51 -20.11
CA SER A 297 -15.63 6.35 -20.52
C SER A 297 -15.63 6.61 -22.04
N THR A 298 -14.44 6.82 -22.62
CA THR A 298 -14.29 7.07 -24.07
C THR A 298 -14.61 5.82 -24.88
N MET A 299 -14.14 4.64 -24.46
CA MET A 299 -14.51 3.36 -25.10
C MET A 299 -16.01 3.06 -24.97
N THR A 300 -16.65 3.45 -23.87
CA THR A 300 -18.10 3.29 -23.69
C THR A 300 -18.88 4.21 -24.63
N THR A 301 -18.41 5.44 -24.83
CA THR A 301 -19.02 6.43 -25.74
C THR A 301 -18.87 6.00 -27.21
N GLU A 302 -17.68 5.52 -27.61
CA GLU A 302 -17.46 4.97 -28.96
C GLU A 302 -18.27 3.68 -29.21
N ALA A 303 -18.46 2.84 -28.19
CA ALA A 303 -19.32 1.66 -28.29
C ALA A 303 -20.81 2.02 -28.39
N THR A 304 -21.26 3.12 -27.76
CA THR A 304 -22.63 3.63 -27.92
C THR A 304 -22.84 4.31 -29.26
N ASP A 305 -21.88 5.09 -29.75
CA ASP A 305 -21.96 5.76 -31.06
C ASP A 305 -21.91 4.72 -32.21
N GLY A 306 -21.06 3.69 -32.10
CA GLY A 306 -21.03 2.57 -33.04
C GLY A 306 -22.31 1.71 -33.01
N ALA A 307 -23.02 1.68 -31.87
CA ALA A 307 -24.32 1.02 -31.75
C ALA A 307 -25.48 1.89 -32.27
N GLU A 308 -25.37 3.22 -32.23
CA GLU A 308 -26.31 4.16 -32.87
C GLU A 308 -26.13 4.19 -34.40
N GLU A 309 -24.90 4.21 -34.92
CA GLU A 309 -24.65 4.10 -36.37
C GLU A 309 -25.16 2.75 -36.94
N ALA A 310 -25.02 1.66 -36.18
CA ALA A 310 -25.56 0.35 -36.58
C ALA A 310 -27.11 0.28 -36.55
N LYS A 311 -27.78 1.16 -35.80
CA LYS A 311 -29.24 1.31 -35.78
C LYS A 311 -29.73 2.26 -36.89
N ASP A 312 -28.98 3.30 -37.21
CA ASP A 312 -29.34 4.27 -38.26
C ASP A 312 -29.28 3.67 -39.68
N VAL A 313 -28.40 2.69 -39.93
CA VAL A 313 -28.38 1.95 -41.21
C VAL A 313 -29.61 1.03 -41.38
N LYS A 314 -30.28 0.64 -40.29
CA LYS A 314 -31.51 -0.18 -40.33
C LYS A 314 -32.83 0.61 -40.31
N ALA A 315 -32.80 1.89 -39.96
CA ALA A 315 -34.02 2.72 -39.86
C ALA A 315 -34.38 3.48 -41.16
N ALA A 316 -33.50 3.55 -42.17
CA ALA A 316 -33.73 4.28 -43.42
C ALA A 316 -34.67 3.59 -44.44
N ARG A 317 -35.54 2.69 -44.00
CA ARG A 317 -36.60 2.06 -44.82
C ARG A 317 -37.90 1.98 -44.03
N VAL A 318 -38.59 3.10 -43.87
CA VAL A 318 -40.05 3.29 -43.94
C VAL A 318 -40.31 4.78 -43.72
N ALA A 319 -40.78 5.46 -44.76
CA ALA A 319 -41.22 6.85 -44.71
C ALA A 319 -42.74 6.92 -44.53
N GLY A 320 -43.20 7.87 -43.72
CA GLY A 320 -44.55 8.43 -43.82
C GLY A 320 -45.14 8.92 -42.49
N GLY A 321 -45.31 10.24 -42.35
CA GLY A 321 -46.20 10.83 -41.34
C GLY A 321 -45.76 12.19 -40.80
N GLN A 322 -46.56 13.22 -41.06
CA GLN A 322 -46.36 14.63 -40.66
C GLN A 322 -46.86 14.94 -39.22
N VAL A 323 -46.57 16.19 -38.79
CA VAL A 323 -47.24 17.02 -37.73
C VAL A 323 -46.70 16.76 -36.30
N SER A 324 -46.32 17.71 -35.43
CA SER A 324 -46.48 19.17 -35.28
C SER A 324 -45.42 19.76 -34.32
N ASP A 325 -45.15 21.05 -34.53
CA ASP A 325 -44.55 22.10 -33.69
C ASP A 325 -45.01 22.13 -32.20
N VAL A 326 -44.06 22.28 -31.25
CA VAL A 326 -44.12 23.26 -30.11
C VAL A 326 -42.72 23.43 -29.49
N GLY A 327 -42.27 24.68 -29.30
CA GLY A 327 -41.73 25.11 -28.00
C GLY A 327 -40.22 25.22 -27.82
N ARG A 328 -39.67 26.35 -28.27
CA ARG A 328 -38.33 26.84 -27.89
C ARG A 328 -38.39 27.50 -26.50
N ALA A 329 -37.56 27.08 -25.56
CA ALA A 329 -37.22 27.90 -24.39
C ALA A 329 -35.77 27.63 -23.96
N ALA A 330 -34.93 28.65 -24.16
CA ALA A 330 -33.58 28.72 -23.64
C ALA A 330 -33.61 28.98 -22.12
N GLY A 331 -32.68 28.34 -21.41
CA GLY A 331 -32.38 28.56 -20.00
C GLY A 331 -30.87 28.35 -19.76
N PRO A 332 -30.31 28.90 -18.68
CA PRO A 332 -29.33 29.99 -18.80
C PRO A 332 -27.90 29.61 -18.37
N SER A 333 -26.94 30.45 -18.79
CA SER A 333 -25.58 30.52 -18.23
C SER A 333 -25.60 30.66 -16.70
N PRO A 334 -24.65 30.04 -15.96
CA PRO A 334 -24.53 30.29 -14.54
C PRO A 334 -23.84 31.64 -14.29
N SER A 335 -24.57 32.48 -13.55
CA SER A 335 -24.13 33.71 -12.91
C SER A 335 -23.09 33.45 -11.82
N ALA A 336 -22.23 34.45 -11.62
CA ALA A 336 -21.33 34.56 -10.47
C ALA A 336 -22.07 34.74 -9.13
N ALA A 337 -21.38 34.29 -8.08
CA ALA A 337 -21.38 34.70 -6.67
C ALA A 337 -22.64 34.53 -5.79
N SER A 338 -22.53 33.66 -4.79
CA SER A 338 -23.12 33.84 -3.45
C SER A 338 -22.16 33.25 -2.39
N GLY A 339 -21.83 34.07 -1.38
CA GLY A 339 -20.82 33.83 -0.36
C GLY A 339 -21.04 32.60 0.52
N ALA A 340 -19.96 32.05 1.05
CA ALA A 340 -19.98 30.87 1.90
C ALA A 340 -18.94 30.99 3.00
N GLY A 341 -19.36 30.82 4.26
CA GLY A 341 -18.48 30.69 5.42
C GLY A 341 -17.66 29.40 5.39
N LEU A 342 -17.25 28.90 6.56
CA LEU A 342 -16.57 27.61 6.69
C LEU A 342 -17.42 26.52 6.00
N ARG A 343 -16.92 25.97 4.88
CA ARG A 343 -17.65 24.97 4.06
C ARG A 343 -17.53 23.53 4.60
N VAL A 344 -16.72 23.33 5.64
CA VAL A 344 -16.50 22.04 6.30
C VAL A 344 -17.43 21.97 7.50
N THR A 345 -18.16 20.88 7.63
CA THR A 345 -19.09 20.64 8.74
C THR A 345 -18.51 19.52 9.61
N PRO A 346 -18.09 19.81 10.86
CA PRO A 346 -17.75 18.78 11.83
C PRO A 346 -18.87 17.75 11.98
N THR A 347 -18.51 16.48 12.07
CA THR A 347 -19.44 15.39 12.32
C THR A 347 -19.89 15.44 13.79
N PRO A 348 -21.19 15.62 14.06
CA PRO A 348 -21.68 15.77 15.42
C PRO A 348 -21.64 14.45 16.20
N ASP A 349 -21.33 14.54 17.49
CA ASP A 349 -21.56 13.46 18.45
C ASP A 349 -23.06 13.26 18.66
N ASP A 350 -23.53 12.03 18.53
CA ASP A 350 -24.94 11.68 18.72
C ASP A 350 -25.32 11.59 20.21
N GLY A 351 -24.33 11.66 21.11
CA GLY A 351 -24.51 11.58 22.56
C GLY A 351 -24.89 10.18 23.05
N THR A 352 -24.93 9.19 22.16
CA THR A 352 -25.19 7.81 22.53
C THR A 352 -23.96 7.27 23.24
N ARG A 353 -24.21 6.57 24.34
CA ARG A 353 -23.13 5.95 25.10
C ARG A 353 -23.51 4.57 25.58
N ARG A 354 -22.73 3.56 25.19
CA ARG A 354 -22.99 2.15 25.43
C ARG A 354 -22.29 1.61 26.67
N SER A 355 -21.13 2.18 27.00
CA SER A 355 -20.37 1.81 28.19
C SER A 355 -21.01 2.37 29.46
N ALA A 356 -20.96 1.55 30.53
CA ALA A 356 -21.31 1.97 31.88
C ALA A 356 -20.21 2.84 32.53
N VAL A 357 -19.01 2.87 31.94
CA VAL A 357 -17.85 3.64 32.39
C VAL A 357 -17.57 4.76 31.39
N ARG A 358 -17.15 5.91 31.90
CA ARG A 358 -16.69 7.05 31.10
C ARG A 358 -15.20 7.21 31.33
N ALA A 359 -14.43 7.38 30.25
CA ALA A 359 -13.02 7.70 30.34
C ALA A 359 -12.78 9.10 30.96
N TRP A 360 -13.72 10.04 30.76
CA TRP A 360 -13.65 11.38 31.32
C TRP A 360 -15.02 12.06 31.44
N ASP A 361 -15.07 13.17 32.17
CA ASP A 361 -16.22 14.08 32.22
C ASP A 361 -16.14 15.14 31.10
N GLU A 362 -16.99 15.00 30.09
CA GLU A 362 -17.04 15.88 28.90
C GLU A 362 -17.45 17.32 29.24
N SER A 363 -18.16 17.54 30.36
CA SER A 363 -18.58 18.89 30.78
C SER A 363 -17.43 19.78 31.22
N THR A 364 -16.24 19.18 31.43
CA THR A 364 -15.02 19.88 31.82
C THR A 364 -14.19 20.37 30.63
N ARG A 365 -14.59 20.05 29.39
CA ARG A 365 -13.87 20.44 28.17
C ARG A 365 -13.88 21.96 27.99
N PRO A 366 -12.72 22.61 27.80
CA PRO A 366 -12.66 24.02 27.43
C PRO A 366 -13.20 24.24 26.01
N SER A 367 -13.42 25.50 25.65
CA SER A 367 -13.72 25.89 24.28
C SER A 367 -12.73 26.95 23.82
N GLY A 368 -12.30 26.83 22.58
CA GLY A 368 -11.41 27.76 21.92
C GLY A 368 -12.10 29.10 21.61
N PRO A 369 -11.33 30.08 21.10
CA PRO A 369 -11.89 31.32 20.62
C PRO A 369 -12.86 31.05 19.45
N GLY A 370 -14.02 31.72 19.47
CA GLY A 370 -15.01 31.60 18.40
C GLY A 370 -14.51 32.15 17.06
N ALA A 371 -15.02 31.59 15.97
CA ALA A 371 -14.67 32.00 14.61
C ALA A 371 -14.89 33.51 14.37
N PRO A 372 -13.98 34.21 13.66
CA PRO A 372 -14.15 35.62 13.33
C PRO A 372 -15.44 35.87 12.52
N ALA A 373 -16.28 36.79 12.99
CA ALA A 373 -17.55 37.09 12.34
C ALA A 373 -17.35 37.60 10.90
N GLY A 374 -17.98 36.94 9.93
CA GLY A 374 -18.01 37.37 8.52
C GLY A 374 -16.76 37.02 7.69
N ARG A 375 -15.85 36.17 8.19
CA ARG A 375 -14.72 35.65 7.39
C ARG A 375 -15.20 34.58 6.42
N GLU A 376 -14.79 34.71 5.16
CA GLU A 376 -14.92 33.66 4.15
C GLU A 376 -13.59 32.91 4.02
N TYR A 377 -13.68 31.60 3.73
CA TYR A 377 -12.52 30.73 3.57
C TYR A 377 -12.49 30.15 2.15
N THR A 378 -11.30 30.08 1.57
CA THR A 378 -11.09 29.44 0.27
C THR A 378 -11.12 27.92 0.39
N PRO A 379 -11.39 27.18 -0.71
CA PRO A 379 -11.33 25.72 -0.71
C PRO A 379 -9.98 25.17 -0.21
N HIS A 380 -8.89 25.88 -0.53
CA HIS A 380 -7.55 25.51 -0.07
C HIS A 380 -7.38 25.69 1.44
N GLU A 381 -7.86 26.80 2.02
CA GLU A 381 -7.84 27.01 3.47
C GLU A 381 -8.65 25.94 4.19
N THR A 382 -9.81 25.55 3.67
CA THR A 382 -10.66 24.53 4.30
C THR A 382 -10.16 23.09 4.12
N ALA A 383 -9.19 22.84 3.22
CA ALA A 383 -8.81 21.49 2.83
C ALA A 383 -8.26 20.65 3.99
N THR A 384 -7.46 21.26 4.87
CA THR A 384 -6.93 20.58 6.06
C THR A 384 -8.04 20.16 7.03
N GLY A 385 -8.95 21.07 7.34
CA GLY A 385 -10.09 20.76 8.21
C GLY A 385 -11.00 19.70 7.61
N GLN A 386 -11.19 19.72 6.29
CA GLN A 386 -11.94 18.67 5.59
C GLN A 386 -11.23 17.32 5.70
N HIS A 387 -9.91 17.29 5.50
CA HIS A 387 -9.13 16.05 5.60
C HIS A 387 -9.21 15.44 7.01
N LEU A 388 -9.16 16.26 8.06
CA LEU A 388 -9.37 15.80 9.44
C LEU A 388 -10.72 15.10 9.60
N VAL A 389 -11.81 15.75 9.16
CA VAL A 389 -13.17 15.17 9.20
C VAL A 389 -13.24 13.88 8.38
N ASP A 390 -12.62 13.83 7.20
CA ASP A 390 -12.63 12.63 6.35
C ASP A 390 -11.92 11.44 7.02
N VAL A 391 -10.78 11.68 7.68
CA VAL A 391 -10.05 10.65 8.46
C VAL A 391 -10.91 10.18 9.64
N HIS A 392 -11.54 11.11 10.36
CA HIS A 392 -12.38 10.76 11.50
C HIS A 392 -13.62 9.98 11.10
N ASP A 393 -14.30 10.39 10.02
CA ASP A 393 -15.48 9.68 9.52
C ASP A 393 -15.14 8.27 9.07
N HIS A 394 -13.94 8.05 8.52
CA HIS A 394 -13.45 6.71 8.26
C HIS A 394 -13.27 5.90 9.56
N LEU A 395 -12.64 6.49 10.60
CA LEU A 395 -12.49 5.84 11.90
C LEU A 395 -13.83 5.50 12.57
N ARG A 396 -14.83 6.38 12.45
CA ARG A 396 -16.21 6.15 12.93
C ARG A 396 -16.85 4.96 12.21
N ALA A 397 -16.76 4.94 10.88
CA ALA A 397 -17.35 3.90 10.06
C ALA A 397 -16.76 2.51 10.37
N GLU A 398 -15.45 2.42 10.60
CA GLU A 398 -14.79 1.18 11.00
C GLU A 398 -15.20 0.71 12.40
N LEU A 399 -15.40 1.63 13.33
CA LEU A 399 -15.82 1.32 14.70
C LEU A 399 -17.26 0.80 14.76
N ASP A 400 -18.18 1.44 14.05
CA ASP A 400 -19.58 0.99 13.90
C ASP A 400 -19.65 -0.44 13.35
N GLN A 401 -18.79 -0.69 12.37
CA GLN A 401 -18.63 -1.98 11.72
C GLN A 401 -18.18 -3.07 12.70
N VAL A 402 -17.18 -2.81 13.54
CA VAL A 402 -16.73 -3.74 14.60
C VAL A 402 -17.83 -4.02 15.61
N GLN A 403 -18.51 -2.98 16.08
CA GLN A 403 -19.59 -3.12 17.05
C GLN A 403 -20.73 -3.97 16.49
N GLY A 404 -21.12 -3.74 15.24
CA GLY A 404 -22.17 -4.51 14.57
C GLY A 404 -21.86 -6.01 14.50
N LEU A 405 -20.58 -6.38 14.39
CA LEU A 405 -20.15 -7.77 14.36
C LEU A 405 -20.15 -8.41 15.76
N ILE A 406 -19.69 -7.68 16.77
CA ILE A 406 -19.73 -8.14 18.17
C ILE A 406 -21.18 -8.38 18.60
N ASP A 407 -22.09 -7.48 18.24
CA ASP A 407 -23.53 -7.60 18.54
C ASP A 407 -24.14 -8.84 17.90
N GLN A 408 -23.80 -9.11 16.63
CA GLN A 408 -24.27 -10.30 15.91
C GLN A 408 -23.72 -11.61 16.51
N VAL A 409 -22.47 -11.61 17.00
CA VAL A 409 -21.88 -12.76 17.70
C VAL A 409 -22.55 -12.97 19.05
N ALA A 410 -22.72 -11.91 19.84
CA ALA A 410 -23.34 -11.97 21.16
C ALA A 410 -24.81 -12.44 21.08
N ALA A 411 -25.53 -12.06 20.02
CA ALA A 411 -26.90 -12.52 19.77
C ALA A 411 -26.99 -13.98 19.26
N GLY A 412 -25.85 -14.64 18.98
CA GLY A 412 -25.81 -15.96 18.35
C GLY A 412 -26.27 -15.98 16.89
N ALA A 413 -26.49 -14.80 16.29
CA ALA A 413 -26.89 -14.65 14.89
C ALA A 413 -25.73 -14.90 13.92
N LEU A 414 -24.50 -14.71 14.39
CA LEU A 414 -23.27 -14.94 13.64
C LEU A 414 -22.31 -15.77 14.50
N SER A 415 -21.71 -16.81 13.94
CA SER A 415 -20.69 -17.58 14.67
C SER A 415 -19.42 -16.74 14.80
N VAL A 416 -18.60 -16.98 15.83
CA VAL A 416 -17.28 -16.34 15.99
C VAL A 416 -16.43 -16.51 14.72
N GLY A 417 -16.50 -17.68 14.06
CA GLY A 417 -15.81 -17.94 12.80
C GLY A 417 -16.35 -17.12 11.62
N ALA A 418 -17.67 -16.91 11.55
CA ALA A 418 -18.29 -16.10 10.50
C ALA A 418 -18.10 -14.59 10.73
N ALA A 419 -18.11 -14.13 11.98
CA ALA A 419 -17.76 -12.76 12.34
C ALA A 419 -16.30 -12.45 12.01
N ARG A 420 -15.40 -13.38 12.33
CA ARG A 420 -14.01 -13.33 11.89
C ARG A 420 -13.90 -13.26 10.36
N SER A 421 -14.72 -14.02 9.63
CA SER A 421 -14.75 -13.95 8.17
C SER A 421 -15.29 -12.61 7.64
N ALA A 422 -16.29 -12.03 8.30
CA ALA A 422 -16.87 -10.73 7.93
C ALA A 422 -15.87 -9.59 8.15
N ILE A 423 -15.18 -9.58 9.31
CA ILE A 423 -14.06 -8.67 9.59
C ILE A 423 -12.97 -8.78 8.52
N ASN A 424 -12.61 -10.01 8.14
CA ASN A 424 -11.65 -10.27 7.07
C ASN A 424 -12.12 -9.78 5.68
N THR A 425 -13.42 -9.58 5.44
CA THR A 425 -13.96 -9.09 4.17
C THR A 425 -14.24 -7.59 4.14
N MET A 426 -14.39 -6.96 5.31
CA MET A 426 -14.60 -5.51 5.42
C MET A 426 -13.32 -4.74 5.09
N THR A 427 -12.16 -5.38 5.30
CA THR A 427 -10.86 -5.02 4.75
C THR A 427 -10.67 -5.58 3.34
N MET A 428 -11.39 -5.02 2.36
CA MET A 428 -11.06 -5.22 0.94
C MET A 428 -9.95 -4.24 0.49
N ARG A 429 -8.77 -4.39 1.11
CA ARG A 429 -7.46 -4.41 0.44
C ARG A 429 -6.44 -5.15 1.34
N GLN A 430 -6.28 -6.44 1.01
CA GLN A 430 -5.25 -7.43 1.37
C GLN A 430 -5.27 -8.12 2.76
N ASN A 431 -5.73 -9.39 2.73
CA ASN A 431 -5.10 -10.63 3.24
C ASN A 431 -4.65 -10.77 4.73
N SER A 432 -5.61 -11.20 5.56
CA SER A 432 -5.57 -12.39 6.44
C SER A 432 -4.98 -12.31 7.89
N TRP A 433 -5.86 -12.27 8.92
CA TRP A 433 -5.98 -13.16 10.12
C TRP A 433 -6.32 -12.47 11.48
N THR A 434 -7.42 -12.95 12.10
CA THR A 434 -7.83 -12.91 13.53
C THR A 434 -8.28 -11.56 14.11
N LEU A 435 -9.39 -11.57 14.88
CA LEU A 435 -9.99 -10.41 15.57
C LEU A 435 -8.96 -9.57 16.35
N GLY A 436 -7.93 -10.20 16.92
CA GLY A 436 -6.85 -9.51 17.64
C GLY A 436 -6.02 -8.56 16.76
N THR A 437 -5.67 -8.97 15.53
CA THR A 437 -4.86 -8.16 14.61
C THR A 437 -5.65 -7.01 14.00
N TYR A 438 -6.98 -7.13 13.91
CA TYR A 438 -7.83 -6.01 13.50
C TYR A 438 -7.86 -4.91 14.57
N CYS A 439 -8.08 -5.29 15.84
CA CYS A 439 -8.00 -4.32 16.94
C CYS A 439 -6.59 -3.71 16.98
N GLU A 440 -5.53 -4.48 16.83
CA GLU A 440 -4.16 -3.96 16.73
C GLU A 440 -3.97 -2.98 15.56
N SER A 441 -4.52 -3.28 14.37
CA SER A 441 -4.46 -2.41 13.18
C SER A 441 -5.24 -1.11 13.39
N TYR A 442 -6.47 -1.18 13.89
CA TYR A 442 -7.30 -0.02 14.20
C TYR A 442 -6.66 0.83 15.31
N CYS A 443 -6.21 0.21 16.40
CA CYS A 443 -5.48 0.86 17.49
C CYS A 443 -4.21 1.56 16.96
N ARG A 444 -3.51 0.95 15.99
CA ARG A 444 -2.33 1.52 15.36
C ARG A 444 -2.66 2.74 14.49
N VAL A 445 -3.72 2.68 13.68
CA VAL A 445 -4.16 3.84 12.88
C VAL A 445 -4.51 5.02 13.78
N VAL A 446 -5.31 4.80 14.83
CA VAL A 446 -5.65 5.82 15.82
C VAL A 446 -4.40 6.37 16.51
N THR A 447 -3.48 5.49 16.93
CA THR A 447 -2.22 5.92 17.56
C THR A 447 -1.36 6.77 16.62
N THR A 448 -1.23 6.38 15.35
CA THR A 448 -0.47 7.15 14.35
C THR A 448 -1.10 8.51 14.07
N HIS A 449 -2.42 8.55 13.93
CA HIS A 449 -3.18 9.79 13.74
C HIS A 449 -2.96 10.77 14.91
N HIS A 450 -3.20 10.35 16.15
CA HIS A 450 -2.95 11.20 17.34
C HIS A 450 -1.47 11.60 17.48
N THR A 451 -0.54 10.71 17.12
CA THR A 451 0.90 11.02 17.15
C THR A 451 1.25 12.16 16.18
N ILE A 452 0.64 12.17 14.99
CA ILE A 452 0.85 13.25 14.00
C ILE A 452 0.33 14.57 14.55
N GLU A 453 -0.80 14.54 15.24
CA GLU A 453 -1.42 15.73 15.83
C GLU A 453 -0.56 16.30 16.96
N ASP A 454 -0.16 15.45 17.90
CA ASP A 454 0.69 15.79 19.04
C ASP A 454 2.05 16.36 18.61
N GLN A 455 2.66 15.78 17.56
CA GLN A 455 4.01 16.14 17.15
C GLN A 455 4.07 17.26 16.11
N SER A 456 2.99 17.50 15.36
CA SER A 456 2.99 18.45 14.25
C SER A 456 1.87 19.49 14.39
N MET A 457 0.61 19.05 14.37
CA MET A 457 -0.54 19.96 14.28
C MET A 457 -0.69 20.84 15.52
N PHE A 458 -0.66 20.24 16.71
CA PHE A 458 -0.86 20.91 17.99
C PHE A 458 0.25 21.91 18.32
N PRO A 459 1.56 21.59 18.17
CA PRO A 459 2.62 22.59 18.35
C PRO A 459 2.46 23.81 17.43
N HIS A 460 2.06 23.59 16.18
CA HIS A 460 1.83 24.68 15.22
C HIS A 460 0.65 25.57 15.63
N LEU A 461 -0.52 24.98 15.90
CA LEU A 461 -1.71 25.73 16.33
C LEU A 461 -1.49 26.47 17.65
N ARG A 462 -0.79 25.85 18.61
CA ARG A 462 -0.43 26.45 19.90
C ARG A 462 0.47 27.68 19.71
N SER A 463 1.36 27.65 18.73
CA SER A 463 2.24 28.78 18.37
C SER A 463 1.47 29.90 17.64
N ALA A 464 0.61 29.53 16.69
CA ALA A 464 -0.18 30.46 15.89
C ALA A 464 -1.29 31.17 16.69
N GLU A 465 -1.92 30.48 17.64
CA GLU A 465 -3.02 31.02 18.46
C GLU A 465 -2.95 30.52 19.90
N PRO A 466 -2.21 31.24 20.78
CA PRO A 466 -2.02 30.83 22.18
C PRO A 466 -3.32 30.66 22.99
N ALA A 467 -4.42 31.27 22.55
CA ALA A 467 -5.75 31.11 23.16
C ALA A 467 -6.34 29.68 22.99
N LEU A 468 -5.83 28.88 22.06
CA LEU A 468 -6.21 27.46 21.90
C LEU A 468 -5.51 26.53 22.89
N ALA A 469 -4.51 27.00 23.64
CA ALA A 469 -3.73 26.14 24.53
C ALA A 469 -4.57 25.26 25.47
N PRO A 470 -5.64 25.76 26.13
CA PRO A 470 -6.48 24.89 26.97
C PRO A 470 -7.17 23.76 26.21
N VAL A 471 -7.59 23.99 24.95
CA VAL A 471 -8.20 22.96 24.10
C VAL A 471 -7.16 21.92 23.71
N ILE A 472 -5.98 22.35 23.28
CA ILE A 472 -4.90 21.47 22.85
C ILE A 472 -4.40 20.62 24.03
N ASP A 473 -4.17 21.23 25.19
CA ASP A 473 -3.77 20.51 26.41
C ASP A 473 -4.82 19.45 26.81
N ARG A 474 -6.10 19.74 26.55
CA ARG A 474 -7.18 18.78 26.79
C ARG A 474 -7.17 17.63 25.77
N LEU A 475 -6.95 17.91 24.50
CA LEU A 475 -6.87 16.89 23.44
C LEU A 475 -5.67 15.96 23.67
N GLU A 476 -4.49 16.50 23.97
CA GLU A 476 -3.29 15.71 24.33
C GLU A 476 -3.56 14.79 25.54
N ALA A 477 -4.26 15.28 26.57
CA ALA A 477 -4.65 14.46 27.71
C ALA A 477 -5.67 13.36 27.35
N GLU A 478 -6.60 13.65 26.44
CA GLU A 478 -7.53 12.65 25.90
C GLU A 478 -6.80 11.61 25.05
N HIS A 479 -5.78 11.97 24.26
CA HIS A 479 -4.94 11.02 23.51
C HIS A 479 -4.27 9.99 24.42
N HIS A 480 -3.67 10.44 25.54
CA HIS A 480 -3.09 9.53 26.53
C HIS A 480 -4.12 8.56 27.10
N THR A 481 -5.32 9.06 27.42
CA THR A 481 -6.40 8.23 27.96
C THR A 481 -6.93 7.25 26.91
N ILE A 482 -7.03 7.66 25.64
CA ILE A 482 -7.41 6.78 24.53
C ILE A 482 -6.40 5.65 24.38
N HIS A 483 -5.09 5.94 24.50
CA HIS A 483 -4.06 4.90 24.47
C HIS A 483 -4.26 3.84 25.58
N GLU A 484 -4.57 4.27 26.81
CA GLU A 484 -4.90 3.35 27.91
C GLU A 484 -6.16 2.51 27.62
N VAL A 485 -7.18 3.11 26.99
CA VAL A 485 -8.40 2.40 26.59
C VAL A 485 -8.12 1.39 25.47
N LEU A 486 -7.27 1.73 24.51
CA LEU A 486 -6.83 0.82 23.43
C LEU A 486 -6.05 -0.37 24.00
N GLU A 487 -5.15 -0.16 24.96
CA GLU A 487 -4.49 -1.24 25.70
C GLU A 487 -5.48 -2.13 26.45
N GLY A 488 -6.55 -1.54 27.01
CA GLY A 488 -7.64 -2.27 27.65
C GLY A 488 -8.38 -3.22 26.70
N VAL A 489 -8.54 -2.86 25.42
CA VAL A 489 -9.12 -3.74 24.40
C VAL A 489 -8.20 -4.92 24.09
N ASP A 490 -6.90 -4.70 23.98
CA ASP A 490 -5.91 -5.77 23.77
C ASP A 490 -5.91 -6.77 24.95
N GLN A 491 -5.91 -6.25 26.18
CA GLN A 491 -6.03 -7.07 27.38
C GLN A 491 -7.33 -7.88 27.40
N ALA A 492 -8.46 -7.29 26.99
CA ALA A 492 -9.74 -7.99 26.91
C ALA A 492 -9.74 -9.10 25.85
N LEU A 493 -9.07 -8.89 24.71
CA LEU A 493 -8.88 -9.90 23.67
C LEU A 493 -8.06 -11.10 24.19
N VAL A 494 -6.95 -10.83 24.88
CA VAL A 494 -6.12 -11.88 25.50
C VAL A 494 -6.92 -12.63 26.56
N ALA A 495 -7.65 -11.91 27.42
CA ALA A 495 -8.48 -12.51 28.46
C ALA A 495 -9.59 -13.40 27.89
N MET A 496 -10.23 -12.98 26.78
CA MET A 496 -11.28 -13.75 26.10
C MET A 496 -10.78 -15.13 25.67
N VAL A 497 -9.52 -15.25 25.22
CA VAL A 497 -8.94 -16.55 24.81
C VAL A 497 -8.67 -17.47 25.99
N ALA A 498 -8.33 -16.90 27.15
CA ALA A 498 -8.06 -17.64 28.38
C ALA A 498 -9.33 -17.99 29.17
N GLU A 499 -10.46 -17.36 28.86
CA GLU A 499 -11.72 -17.49 29.60
C GLU A 499 -12.45 -18.81 29.28
N PRO A 500 -12.71 -19.67 30.28
CA PRO A 500 -13.42 -20.94 30.08
C PRO A 500 -14.88 -20.81 29.66
N ASP A 501 -15.55 -19.71 30.01
CA ASP A 501 -16.93 -19.41 29.58
C ASP A 501 -16.93 -18.44 28.37
N PRO A 502 -17.23 -18.92 27.14
CA PRO A 502 -17.23 -18.07 25.95
C PRO A 502 -18.17 -16.86 26.06
N ALA A 503 -19.29 -16.98 26.79
CA ALA A 503 -20.22 -15.88 26.96
C ALA A 503 -19.64 -14.76 27.85
N ALA A 504 -18.93 -15.15 28.90
CA ALA A 504 -18.21 -14.21 29.77
C ALA A 504 -17.05 -13.51 29.03
N GLY A 505 -16.30 -14.25 28.21
CA GLY A 505 -15.22 -13.70 27.40
C GLY A 505 -15.72 -12.66 26.38
N ILE A 506 -16.81 -12.97 25.66
CA ILE A 506 -17.43 -12.04 24.70
C ILE A 506 -18.00 -10.81 25.42
N ALA A 507 -18.61 -10.98 26.60
CA ALA A 507 -19.12 -9.86 27.37
C ALA A 507 -18.00 -8.90 27.83
N GLY A 508 -16.84 -9.43 28.24
CA GLY A 508 -15.67 -8.64 28.58
C GLY A 508 -15.10 -7.86 27.41
N LEU A 509 -14.97 -8.51 26.24
CA LEU A 509 -14.52 -7.83 25.02
C LEU A 509 -15.50 -6.73 24.58
N ARG A 510 -16.81 -7.01 24.62
CA ARG A 510 -17.85 -6.03 24.28
C ARG A 510 -17.77 -4.80 25.17
N ALA A 511 -17.59 -4.98 26.48
CA ALA A 511 -17.46 -3.86 27.42
C ALA A 511 -16.22 -2.99 27.11
N ALA A 512 -15.10 -3.61 26.72
CA ALA A 512 -13.89 -2.87 26.33
C ALA A 512 -14.10 -2.08 25.02
N VAL A 513 -14.73 -2.69 24.02
CA VAL A 513 -15.02 -2.03 22.73
C VAL A 513 -16.07 -0.93 22.87
N ASP A 514 -17.08 -1.12 23.71
CA ASP A 514 -18.07 -0.07 24.02
C ASP A 514 -17.42 1.13 24.71
N LEU A 515 -16.45 0.90 25.63
CA LEU A 515 -15.68 1.98 26.22
C LEU A 515 -14.83 2.70 25.17
N LEU A 516 -14.12 1.96 24.30
CA LEU A 516 -13.34 2.55 23.21
C LEU A 516 -14.21 3.41 22.30
N SER A 517 -15.39 2.90 21.91
CA SER A 517 -16.31 3.60 21.03
C SER A 517 -16.82 4.89 21.65
N ASP A 518 -17.35 4.83 22.87
CA ASP A 518 -17.82 6.01 23.58
C ASP A 518 -16.73 7.07 23.75
N THR A 519 -15.49 6.61 24.00
CA THR A 519 -14.31 7.46 24.21
C THR A 519 -13.89 8.14 22.92
N LEU A 520 -13.73 7.37 21.83
CA LEU A 520 -13.22 7.88 20.57
C LEU A 520 -14.24 8.77 19.85
N LEU A 521 -15.51 8.38 19.77
CA LEU A 521 -16.55 9.19 19.13
C LEU A 521 -16.70 10.57 19.78
N SER A 522 -16.67 10.59 21.12
CA SER A 522 -16.69 11.81 21.92
C SER A 522 -15.47 12.69 21.69
N HIS A 523 -14.29 12.07 21.54
CA HIS A 523 -13.03 12.76 21.29
C HIS A 523 -12.99 13.40 19.88
N LEU A 524 -13.22 12.61 18.83
CA LEU A 524 -13.17 13.06 17.45
C LEU A 524 -14.14 14.22 17.18
N ALA A 525 -15.36 14.15 17.75
CA ALA A 525 -16.33 15.23 17.62
C ALA A 525 -15.93 16.51 18.38
N TYR A 526 -15.24 16.37 19.50
CA TYR A 526 -14.70 17.51 20.23
C TYR A 526 -13.56 18.18 19.45
N GLU A 527 -12.64 17.38 18.93
CA GLU A 527 -11.53 17.88 18.13
C GLU A 527 -11.99 18.61 16.89
N GLU A 528 -12.87 18.01 16.08
CA GLU A 528 -13.35 18.65 14.86
C GLU A 528 -14.06 19.98 15.15
N ARG A 529 -14.86 20.02 16.22
CA ARG A 529 -15.58 21.23 16.62
C ARG A 529 -14.63 22.37 16.97
N GLU A 530 -13.54 22.07 17.66
CA GLU A 530 -12.63 23.10 18.14
C GLU A 530 -11.51 23.44 17.15
N LEU A 531 -11.11 22.51 16.26
CA LEU A 531 -9.91 22.66 15.44
C LEU A 531 -10.15 22.89 13.95
N VAL A 532 -11.30 22.48 13.37
CA VAL A 532 -11.54 22.65 11.92
C VAL A 532 -11.43 24.11 11.47
N GLU A 533 -11.97 25.06 12.26
CA GLU A 533 -11.87 26.48 11.93
C GLU A 533 -10.47 27.06 12.15
N PRO A 534 -9.78 26.82 13.29
CA PRO A 534 -8.38 27.22 13.45
C PRO A 534 -7.45 26.67 12.37
N LEU A 535 -7.65 25.42 11.93
CA LEU A 535 -6.89 24.82 10.84
C LEU A 535 -7.12 25.56 9.53
N ALA A 536 -8.35 25.99 9.27
CA ALA A 536 -8.65 26.80 8.10
C ALA A 536 -7.98 28.19 8.14
N ARG A 537 -7.70 28.73 9.33
CA ARG A 537 -7.00 30.01 9.48
C ARG A 537 -5.48 29.89 9.37
N HIS A 538 -4.90 28.84 9.92
CA HIS A 538 -3.46 28.77 10.19
C HIS A 538 -2.72 27.65 9.44
N GLY A 539 -3.42 26.70 8.82
CA GLY A 539 -2.83 25.55 8.12
C GLY A 539 -2.13 24.56 9.07
N LEU A 540 -1.28 23.67 8.50
CA LEU A 540 -0.59 22.59 9.23
C LEU A 540 0.87 22.88 9.64
N GLY A 541 1.41 24.06 9.32
CA GLY A 541 2.80 24.44 9.61
C GLY A 541 3.78 24.13 8.49
#